data_AF-A0A9W9ILM2-F1
#
_entry.id   AF-A0A9W9ILM2-F1
#
_cell.length_a   1.000
_cell.length_b   1.000
_cell.length_c   1.000
_cell.angle_alpha   90.00
_cell.angle_beta   90.00
_cell.angle_gamma   90.00
#
_symmetry.space_group_name_H-M   'P 1'
#
loop_
_entity.id
_entity.type
_entity.pdbx_description
1 polymer ?
#
loop_
_entity_poly.entity_id
_entity_poly.type
_entity_poly.pdbx_seq_one_letter_code
_entity_poly.pdbx_strand_id
1 'polypeptide(L)'
;MLSQRILARRLPQLAARHPIVPRASFSQASVLRAAEIEDPLQNGGYRNPPRVKRAFRDPYGGWWDQQEKRNFGEPVHEENEILGVFSPEQYTHVTPRKGFFHLGVFVAAFLSLCGVVSLYYPDKPSVPKAYPGGLEKELGGPNALPARKSGEDKW
;
A
#
# COMPACT_ATOMS: atom_id res chain seq x y z
N MET A 1 -57.29 22.52 33.31
CA MET A 1 -56.95 21.19 32.77
C MET A 1 -56.26 21.38 31.43
N LEU A 2 -54.95 21.14 31.35
CA LEU A 2 -54.24 20.44 30.25
C LEU A 2 -52.74 20.73 30.34
N SER A 3 -52.00 19.65 30.58
CA SER A 3 -50.56 19.58 30.67
C SER A 3 -49.99 19.34 29.27
N GLN A 4 -49.01 20.14 28.84
CA GLN A 4 -48.17 19.81 27.70
C GLN A 4 -46.76 19.46 28.19
N ARG A 5 -46.51 18.17 28.38
CA ARG A 5 -45.17 17.61 28.53
C ARG A 5 -44.66 17.26 27.13
N ILE A 6 -43.73 18.06 26.61
CA ILE A 6 -43.02 17.74 25.37
C ILE A 6 -41.93 16.72 25.72
N LEU A 7 -42.11 15.49 25.25
CA LEU A 7 -41.22 14.36 25.44
C LEU A 7 -40.16 14.40 24.31
N ALA A 8 -39.00 14.98 24.58
CA ALA A 8 -37.88 14.98 23.65
C ALA A 8 -37.21 13.60 23.64
N ARG A 9 -37.71 12.69 22.79
CA ARG A 9 -37.09 11.38 22.54
C ARG A 9 -35.96 11.55 21.52
N ARG A 10 -34.72 11.73 21.95
CA ARG A 10 -33.54 11.64 21.06
C ARG A 10 -33.39 10.19 20.59
N LEU A 11 -33.52 9.96 19.29
CA LEU A 11 -33.15 8.69 18.67
C LEU A 11 -31.63 8.54 18.67
N PRO A 12 -31.07 7.37 19.00
CA PRO A 12 -29.64 7.12 18.86
C PRO A 12 -29.29 7.14 17.36
N GLN A 13 -28.40 8.06 16.97
CA GLN A 13 -27.75 8.00 15.66
C GLN A 13 -26.80 6.81 15.64
N LEU A 14 -27.28 5.66 15.19
CA LEU A 14 -26.43 4.53 14.83
C LEU A 14 -25.63 4.95 13.59
N ALA A 15 -24.36 5.30 13.78
CA ALA A 15 -23.42 5.49 12.69
C ALA A 15 -23.28 4.14 11.96
N ALA A 16 -23.92 4.03 10.79
CA ALA A 16 -23.75 2.89 9.90
C ALA A 16 -22.28 2.83 9.47
N ARG A 17 -21.51 1.92 10.09
CA ARG A 17 -20.17 1.56 9.64
C ARG A 17 -20.33 0.87 8.29
N HIS A 18 -20.10 1.62 7.22
CA HIS A 18 -20.01 1.05 5.88
C HIS A 18 -18.78 0.14 5.87
N PRO A 19 -18.90 -1.15 5.50
CA PRO A 19 -17.72 -1.98 5.34
C PRO A 19 -16.84 -1.35 4.26
N ILE A 20 -15.56 -1.18 4.56
CA ILE A 20 -14.55 -0.81 3.57
C ILE A 20 -14.52 -1.95 2.56
N VAL A 21 -15.17 -1.77 1.42
CA VAL A 21 -15.09 -2.70 0.30
C VAL A 21 -13.65 -2.63 -0.19
N PRO A 22 -12.87 -3.73 -0.16
CA PRO A 22 -11.52 -3.72 -0.69
C PRO A 22 -11.59 -3.32 -2.16
N ARG A 23 -10.94 -2.21 -2.50
CA ARG A 23 -10.74 -1.80 -3.90
C ARG A 23 -10.06 -2.96 -4.63
N ALA A 24 -10.57 -3.26 -5.82
CA ALA A 24 -10.09 -4.33 -6.69
C ALA A 24 -8.56 -4.36 -6.72
N SER A 25 -7.98 -5.50 -6.34
CA SER A 25 -6.58 -5.78 -6.64
C SER A 25 -6.47 -5.88 -8.16
N PHE A 26 -5.80 -4.93 -8.80
CA PHE A 26 -5.42 -5.09 -10.19
C PHE A 26 -4.57 -6.37 -10.27
N SER A 27 -5.16 -7.43 -10.82
CA SER A 27 -4.50 -8.70 -11.10
C SER A 27 -3.43 -8.47 -12.17
N GLN A 28 -2.25 -8.02 -11.77
CA GLN A 28 -1.10 -7.90 -12.68
C GLN A 28 -0.44 -9.26 -12.94
N ALA A 29 -0.83 -10.31 -12.23
CA ALA A 29 -0.15 -11.61 -12.28
C ALA A 29 -0.42 -12.41 -13.58
N SER A 30 -1.54 -12.16 -14.26
CA SER A 30 -1.94 -12.95 -15.43
C SER A 30 -1.41 -12.43 -16.78
N VAL A 31 -0.84 -11.24 -16.85
CA VAL A 31 -0.38 -10.64 -18.13
C VAL A 31 1.04 -11.08 -18.51
N LEU A 32 1.80 -11.69 -17.61
CA LEU A 32 3.21 -12.01 -17.83
C LEU A 32 3.46 -13.18 -18.81
N ARG A 33 2.41 -13.80 -19.37
CA ARG A 33 2.58 -14.92 -20.31
C ARG A 33 1.42 -15.12 -21.29
N ALA A 34 0.75 -14.06 -21.71
CA ALA A 34 0.07 -14.14 -23.00
C ALA A 34 1.19 -14.17 -24.05
N ALA A 35 1.50 -15.35 -24.58
CA ALA A 35 2.10 -15.38 -25.90
C ALA A 35 1.15 -14.57 -26.80
N GLU A 36 1.70 -13.70 -27.64
CA GLU A 36 0.95 -12.96 -28.66
C GLU A 36 0.44 -14.01 -29.67
N ILE A 37 -0.58 -14.74 -29.26
CA ILE A 37 -1.34 -15.62 -30.13
C ILE A 37 -2.06 -14.63 -31.01
N GLU A 38 -1.61 -14.54 -32.27
CA GLU A 38 -2.35 -13.88 -33.32
C GLU A 38 -3.70 -14.61 -33.38
N ASP A 39 -4.68 -14.13 -32.61
CA ASP A 39 -6.06 -14.61 -32.62
C ASP A 39 -6.83 -13.70 -33.58
N PRO A 40 -6.90 -14.07 -34.88
CA PRO A 40 -7.53 -13.25 -35.90
C PRO A 40 -9.01 -12.97 -35.64
N LEU A 41 -9.66 -13.65 -34.68
CA LEU A 41 -11.08 -13.48 -34.38
C LEU A 41 -11.36 -12.57 -33.18
N GLN A 42 -10.36 -12.19 -32.38
CA GLN A 42 -10.59 -11.38 -31.18
C GLN A 42 -10.51 -9.86 -31.41
N ASN A 43 -9.69 -9.38 -32.35
CA ASN A 43 -9.40 -7.95 -32.50
C ASN A 43 -10.05 -7.28 -33.73
N GLY A 44 -11.09 -7.89 -34.30
CA GLY A 44 -11.84 -7.31 -35.43
C GLY A 44 -11.01 -7.05 -36.69
N GLY A 45 -9.93 -7.80 -36.91
CA GLY A 45 -9.00 -7.60 -38.03
C GLY A 45 -7.96 -6.50 -37.80
N TYR A 46 -7.85 -5.96 -36.59
CA TYR A 46 -6.77 -5.02 -36.25
C TYR A 46 -5.41 -5.71 -36.30
N ARG A 47 -4.50 -5.20 -37.12
CA ARG A 47 -3.14 -5.71 -37.22
C ARG A 47 -2.30 -5.16 -36.08
N ASN A 48 -2.15 -5.96 -35.02
CA ASN A 48 -1.41 -5.54 -33.84
C ASN A 48 0.10 -5.50 -34.13
N PRO A 49 0.79 -4.36 -33.95
CA PRO A 49 2.26 -4.31 -34.03
C PRO A 49 2.91 -5.04 -32.84
N PRO A 50 4.22 -5.37 -32.89
CA PRO A 50 4.88 -6.10 -31.81
C PRO A 50 4.81 -5.39 -30.45
N ARG A 51 4.67 -6.19 -29.39
CA ARG A 51 4.59 -5.73 -28.00
C ARG A 51 5.90 -5.15 -27.47
N VAL A 52 6.15 -3.87 -27.74
CA VAL A 52 7.36 -3.13 -27.29
C VAL A 52 6.98 -1.88 -26.51
N LYS A 53 7.45 -1.78 -25.26
CA LYS A 53 7.24 -0.59 -24.43
C LYS A 53 8.00 0.60 -25.02
N ARG A 54 7.30 1.72 -25.23
CA ARG A 54 7.84 2.92 -25.86
C ARG A 54 8.98 3.55 -25.08
N ALA A 55 9.01 3.38 -23.76
CA ALA A 55 10.12 3.86 -22.92
C ALA A 55 11.49 3.35 -23.39
N PHE A 56 11.56 2.13 -23.95
CA PHE A 56 12.80 1.54 -24.48
C PHE A 56 13.19 1.99 -25.88
N ARG A 57 12.35 2.78 -26.56
CA ARG A 57 12.73 3.40 -27.83
C ARG A 57 13.83 4.43 -27.62
N ASP A 58 14.66 4.59 -28.64
CA ASP A 58 15.72 5.57 -28.66
C ASP A 58 15.18 6.97 -28.31
N PRO A 59 15.62 7.59 -27.21
CA PRO A 59 15.17 8.93 -26.84
C PRO A 59 15.60 10.01 -27.85
N TYR A 60 16.58 9.74 -28.72
CA TYR A 60 17.09 10.69 -29.70
C TYR A 60 16.63 10.40 -31.13
N GLY A 61 15.65 9.50 -31.30
CA GLY A 61 15.18 9.01 -32.61
C GLY A 61 14.43 10.00 -33.50
N GLY A 62 14.41 11.30 -33.19
CA GLY A 62 13.78 12.32 -34.03
C GLY A 62 12.26 12.16 -34.20
N TRP A 63 11.55 11.80 -33.14
CA TRP A 63 10.12 11.50 -33.16
C TRP A 63 9.25 12.72 -33.48
N TRP A 64 8.12 12.50 -34.16
CA TRP A 64 7.09 13.53 -34.35
C TRP A 64 6.49 13.97 -33.01
N ASP A 65 6.08 13.01 -32.19
CA ASP A 65 5.74 13.22 -30.77
C ASP A 65 6.93 12.79 -29.91
N GLN A 66 7.66 13.79 -29.41
CA GLN A 66 8.85 13.57 -28.59
C GLN A 66 8.53 13.01 -27.20
N GLN A 67 7.34 13.28 -26.65
CA GLN A 67 6.96 12.82 -25.33
C GLN A 67 6.58 11.34 -25.35
N GLU A 68 5.82 10.94 -26.36
CA GLU A 68 5.42 9.54 -26.52
C GLU A 68 6.43 8.67 -27.29
N LYS A 69 7.48 9.27 -27.86
CA LYS A 69 8.44 8.62 -28.78
C LYS A 69 7.73 7.91 -29.94
N ARG A 70 6.84 8.63 -30.62
CA ARG A 70 5.97 8.10 -31.69
C ARG A 70 5.93 8.98 -32.93
N ASN A 71 5.81 8.35 -34.09
CA ASN A 71 5.59 9.04 -35.36
C ASN A 71 4.11 9.11 -35.76
N PHE A 72 3.76 10.15 -36.54
CA PHE A 72 2.41 10.29 -37.07
C PHE A 72 2.06 9.12 -38.01
N GLY A 73 0.86 8.55 -37.88
CA GLY A 73 0.40 7.42 -38.69
C GLY A 73 1.02 6.06 -38.34
N GLU A 74 1.89 5.99 -37.34
CA GLU A 74 2.46 4.73 -36.85
C GLU A 74 1.35 3.84 -36.23
N PRO A 75 1.27 2.53 -36.56
CA PRO A 75 0.38 1.59 -35.90
C PRO A 75 0.59 1.56 -34.39
N VAL A 76 -0.49 1.47 -33.63
CA VAL A 76 -0.48 1.50 -32.16
C VAL A 76 -0.79 0.11 -31.65
N HIS A 77 0.00 -0.40 -30.72
CA HIS A 77 -0.30 -1.69 -30.09
C HIS A 77 -1.64 -1.61 -29.34
N GLU A 78 -2.43 -2.67 -29.32
CA GLU A 78 -3.73 -2.69 -28.63
C GLU A 78 -3.61 -2.28 -27.15
N GLU A 79 -2.64 -2.86 -26.42
CA GLU A 79 -2.29 -2.52 -25.03
C GLU A 79 -1.42 -1.26 -24.87
N ASN A 80 -1.61 -0.24 -25.70
CA ASN A 80 -0.76 0.96 -25.66
C ASN A 80 -0.83 1.72 -24.33
N GLU A 81 -1.89 1.57 -23.57
CA GLU A 81 -2.01 2.10 -22.20
C GLU A 81 -0.98 1.48 -21.24
N ILE A 82 -0.57 0.22 -21.45
CA ILE A 82 0.46 -0.47 -20.68
C ILE A 82 1.86 -0.27 -21.29
N LEU A 83 1.94 -0.11 -22.62
CA LEU A 83 3.20 0.02 -23.34
C LEU A 83 3.64 1.48 -23.56
N GLY A 84 2.78 2.45 -23.23
CA GLY A 84 3.05 3.88 -23.39
C GLY A 84 4.16 4.38 -22.47
N VAL A 85 4.69 5.57 -22.73
CA VAL A 85 5.74 6.19 -21.90
C VAL A 85 5.23 6.52 -20.49
N PHE A 86 3.94 6.86 -20.37
CA PHE A 86 3.29 7.18 -19.09
C PHE A 86 2.87 5.96 -18.25
N SER A 87 3.14 4.76 -18.73
CA SER A 87 2.90 3.52 -17.97
C SER A 87 4.02 3.27 -16.95
N PRO A 88 3.76 2.50 -15.87
CA PRO A 88 4.77 2.21 -14.85
C PRO A 88 6.09 1.70 -15.42
N GLU A 89 7.21 2.33 -15.06
CA GLU A 89 8.52 2.08 -15.65
C GLU A 89 8.96 0.61 -15.54
N GLN A 90 9.50 0.07 -16.63
CA GLN A 90 9.96 -1.32 -16.65
C GLN A 90 11.46 -1.40 -16.36
N TYR A 91 11.79 -1.94 -15.18
CA TYR A 91 13.18 -2.10 -14.74
C TYR A 91 13.87 -3.29 -15.42
N THR A 92 15.03 -3.05 -16.04
CA THR A 92 15.76 -4.06 -16.85
C THR A 92 17.07 -4.54 -16.23
N HIS A 93 17.59 -3.86 -15.22
CA HIS A 93 18.91 -4.17 -14.66
C HIS A 93 18.94 -5.49 -13.85
N VAL A 94 17.83 -5.87 -13.20
CA VAL A 94 17.69 -7.17 -12.53
C VAL A 94 16.35 -7.81 -12.86
N THR A 95 16.31 -9.14 -12.90
CA THR A 95 15.04 -9.86 -13.06
C THR A 95 14.15 -9.67 -11.83
N PRO A 96 12.81 -9.65 -11.98
CA PRO A 96 11.89 -9.46 -10.85
C PRO A 96 12.13 -10.45 -9.70
N ARG A 97 12.44 -11.71 -10.04
CA ARG A 97 12.77 -12.75 -9.05
C ARG A 97 14.00 -12.40 -8.22
N LYS A 98 15.07 -11.90 -8.86
CA LYS A 98 16.29 -11.46 -8.16
C LYS A 98 16.03 -10.20 -7.34
N GLY A 99 15.26 -9.25 -7.87
CA GLY A 99 14.88 -8.04 -7.16
C GLY A 99 14.15 -8.34 -5.84
N PHE A 100 13.15 -9.23 -5.90
CA PHE A 100 12.42 -9.65 -4.71
C PHE A 100 13.31 -10.41 -3.72
N PHE A 101 14.21 -11.26 -4.22
CA PHE A 101 15.19 -11.94 -3.38
C PHE A 101 16.10 -10.95 -2.63
N HIS A 102 16.67 -9.95 -3.32
CA HIS A 102 17.52 -8.93 -2.69
C HIS A 102 16.75 -8.14 -1.62
N LEU A 103 15.50 -7.74 -1.91
CA LEU A 103 14.66 -7.04 -0.94
C LEU A 103 14.38 -7.91 0.29
N GLY A 104 14.06 -9.19 0.08
CA GLY A 104 13.82 -10.14 1.17
C GLY A 104 15.05 -10.32 2.06
N VAL A 105 16.24 -10.49 1.46
CA VAL A 105 17.49 -10.61 2.20
C VAL A 105 17.79 -9.34 2.99
N PHE A 106 17.58 -8.16 2.40
CA PHE A 106 17.78 -6.89 3.09
C PHE A 106 16.87 -6.77 4.31
N VAL A 107 15.56 -7.01 4.15
CA VAL A 107 14.59 -6.93 5.25
C VAL A 107 14.91 -7.95 6.34
N ALA A 108 15.23 -9.19 5.96
CA ALA A 108 15.58 -10.24 6.91
C ALA A 108 16.85 -9.89 7.70
N ALA A 109 17.90 -9.42 7.02
CA ALA A 109 19.13 -9.01 7.66
C ALA A 109 18.91 -7.83 8.62
N PHE A 110 18.20 -6.79 8.19
CA PHE A 110 17.88 -5.63 9.02
C PHE A 110 17.09 -6.01 10.26
N LEU A 111 15.99 -6.76 10.10
CA LEU A 111 15.15 -7.16 11.24
C LEU A 111 15.86 -8.15 12.16
N SER A 112 16.71 -9.04 11.62
CA SER A 112 17.54 -9.92 12.44
C SER A 112 18.51 -9.14 13.32
N LEU A 113 19.14 -8.09 12.79
CA LEU A 113 20.01 -7.21 13.56
C LEU A 113 19.23 -6.48 14.64
N CYS A 114 18.07 -5.88 14.32
CA CYS A 114 17.20 -5.25 15.31
C CYS A 114 16.77 -6.23 16.41
N GLY A 115 16.41 -7.46 16.04
CA GLY A 115 16.04 -8.50 16.99
C GLY A 115 17.19 -8.89 17.92
N VAL A 116 18.38 -9.11 17.37
CA VAL A 116 19.59 -9.39 18.16
C VAL A 116 19.89 -8.23 19.11
N VAL A 117 19.92 -7.00 18.60
CA VAL A 117 20.13 -5.82 19.44
C VAL A 117 19.10 -5.77 20.56
N SER A 118 17.81 -5.97 20.27
CA SER A 118 16.75 -5.95 21.28
C SER A 118 16.90 -7.00 22.37
N LEU A 119 17.52 -8.16 22.08
CA LEU A 119 17.76 -9.21 23.08
C LEU A 119 18.94 -8.90 24.00
N TYR A 120 19.95 -8.20 23.50
CA TYR A 120 21.18 -7.89 24.24
C TYR A 120 21.20 -6.46 24.81
N TYR A 121 20.28 -5.60 24.40
CA TYR A 121 20.24 -4.22 24.88
C TYR A 121 19.87 -4.21 26.36
N PRO A 122 20.70 -3.59 27.23
CA PRO A 122 20.42 -3.56 28.66
C PRO A 122 19.18 -2.72 28.95
N ASP A 123 18.43 -3.13 29.96
CA ASP A 123 17.33 -2.34 30.48
C ASP A 123 17.83 -0.98 30.98
N LYS A 124 16.93 0.00 30.90
CA LYS A 124 17.19 1.35 31.39
C LYS A 124 17.57 1.30 32.89
N PRO A 125 18.70 1.90 33.31
CA PRO A 125 19.11 1.93 34.71
C PRO A 125 18.34 3.00 35.50
N SER A 126 17.02 3.07 35.32
CA SER A 126 16.16 3.96 36.09
C SER A 126 14.83 3.29 36.37
N VAL A 127 14.35 3.49 37.60
CA VAL A 127 13.03 3.04 38.00
C VAL A 127 11.99 3.83 37.19
N PRO A 128 10.97 3.17 36.60
CA PRO A 128 9.89 3.87 35.92
C PRO A 128 9.19 4.85 36.86
N LYS A 129 8.74 5.98 36.32
CA LYS A 129 8.06 7.01 37.11
C LYS A 129 6.78 6.45 37.71
N ALA A 130 6.71 6.46 39.02
CA ALA A 130 5.50 6.12 39.77
C ALA A 130 4.74 7.38 40.18
N TYR A 131 3.43 7.25 40.29
CA TYR A 131 2.51 8.30 40.73
C TYR A 131 1.72 7.87 41.97
N PRO A 132 1.45 8.79 42.90
CA PRO A 132 0.62 8.49 44.07
C PRO A 132 -0.78 8.06 43.61
N GLY A 133 -1.26 6.93 44.11
CA GLY A 133 -2.58 6.39 43.74
C GLY A 133 -2.73 6.02 42.25
N GLY A 134 -1.67 6.04 41.45
CA GLY A 134 -1.70 5.65 40.04
C GLY A 134 -2.50 6.59 39.15
N LEU A 135 -2.68 7.83 39.62
CA LEU A 135 -3.50 8.85 38.96
C LEU A 135 -4.92 8.36 38.65
N GLU A 136 -5.47 7.45 39.45
CA GLU A 136 -6.76 6.80 39.16
C GLU A 136 -7.89 7.82 38.99
N LYS A 137 -7.93 8.86 39.83
CA LYS A 137 -8.95 9.91 39.75
C LYS A 137 -8.77 10.78 38.50
N GLU A 138 -7.52 11.11 38.18
CA GLU A 138 -7.14 11.99 37.07
C GLU A 138 -7.29 11.30 35.71
N LEU A 139 -7.12 9.98 35.65
CA LEU A 139 -7.20 9.18 34.43
C LEU A 139 -8.60 8.67 34.09
N GLY A 140 -9.62 8.98 34.89
CA GLY A 140 -11.02 8.64 34.59
C GLY A 140 -11.66 7.61 35.51
N GLY A 141 -11.03 7.30 36.64
CA GLY A 141 -11.59 6.48 37.71
C GLY A 141 -11.35 4.97 37.53
N PRO A 142 -12.11 4.14 38.28
CA PRO A 142 -11.81 2.70 38.45
C PRO A 142 -11.80 1.84 37.17
N ASN A 143 -12.36 2.33 36.07
CA ASN A 143 -12.42 1.62 34.79
C ASN A 143 -11.39 2.12 33.77
N ALA A 144 -10.57 3.12 34.11
CA ALA A 144 -9.50 3.60 33.27
C ALA A 144 -8.19 2.85 33.57
N LEU A 145 -7.29 2.75 32.57
CA LEU A 145 -5.96 2.19 32.78
C LEU A 145 -5.17 3.11 33.72
N PRO A 146 -4.79 2.65 34.92
CA PRO A 146 -4.05 3.49 35.86
C PRO A 146 -2.59 3.64 35.43
N ALA A 147 -1.97 4.76 35.84
CA ALA A 147 -0.52 4.89 35.80
C ALA A 147 0.12 4.04 36.92
N ARG A 148 1.42 3.75 36.79
CA ARG A 148 2.18 2.96 37.77
C ARG A 148 2.07 3.57 39.19
N LYS A 149 1.66 2.77 40.17
CA LYS A 149 1.57 3.19 41.59
C LYS A 149 2.94 3.13 42.27
N SER A 150 3.15 3.98 43.27
CA SER A 150 4.36 3.96 44.11
C SER A 150 4.37 2.70 44.98
N GLY A 151 5.46 1.94 44.96
CA GLY A 151 5.59 0.67 45.70
C GLY A 151 5.05 -0.57 44.96
N GLU A 152 4.63 -0.40 43.70
CA GLU A 152 4.23 -1.51 42.85
C GLU A 152 5.47 -2.04 42.09
N ASP A 153 5.93 -3.23 42.50
CA ASP A 153 7.15 -3.88 42.00
C ASP A 153 6.90 -4.85 40.85
N LYS A 154 5.65 -5.21 40.59
CA LYS A 154 5.29 -6.16 39.53
C LYS A 154 4.90 -5.46 38.23
N TRP A 155 5.40 -6.04 37.15
CA TRP A 155 5.04 -5.75 35.77
C TRP A 155 3.82 -6.58 35.36
#